data_AF-A0A3D4KYQ7-F1
#
_entry.id   AF-A0A3D4KYQ7-F1
#
_cell.length_a   1.000
_cell.length_b   1.000
_cell.length_c   1.000
_cell.angle_alpha   90.00
_cell.angle_beta   90.00
_cell.angle_gamma   90.00
#
_symmetry.space_group_name_H-M   'P 1'
#
loop_
_entity.id
_entity.type
_entity.pdbx_description
1 polymer ?
#
loop_
_entity_poly.entity_id
_entity_poly.type
_entity_poly.pdbx_seq_one_letter_code
_entity_poly.pdbx_strand_id
1 'polypeptide(L)'
;MTGTALKLIAVVSMLIDHTGDVLFPGQLWLRYIGRLAFPIYCFLIVEGFIHTRNVMKYMARLLVFGIVSEIPFDLAFFEEISYPGYQNVFWTLLLGLMSIYLMSLVKIEDIRLRLPLQMLICVPFALIGQLAHTDYRWIGVVLISGMYLFRSVEVLRIATAGIVFLPVFINDIEYFGMLSF
;
A
#
# COMPACT_ATOMS: atom_id res chain seq x y z
N MET A 1 1.70 -18.02 -12.78
CA MET A 1 2.60 -16.87 -13.09
C MET A 1 3.73 -16.88 -12.07
N THR A 2 4.99 -16.74 -12.51
CA THR A 2 6.13 -16.63 -11.58
C THR A 2 6.09 -15.29 -10.84
N GLY A 3 6.42 -15.27 -9.55
CA GLY A 3 6.32 -14.05 -8.71
C GLY A 3 7.13 -12.85 -9.20
N THR A 4 8.08 -13.06 -10.12
CA THR A 4 8.84 -12.01 -10.82
C THR A 4 7.98 -11.21 -11.80
N ALA A 5 7.03 -11.84 -12.49
CA ALA A 5 6.16 -11.18 -13.45
C ALA A 5 5.21 -10.19 -12.77
N LEU A 6 4.62 -10.55 -11.62
CA LEU A 6 3.78 -9.63 -10.86
C LEU A 6 4.56 -8.42 -10.33
N LYS A 7 5.80 -8.62 -9.87
CA LYS A 7 6.67 -7.52 -9.42
C LYS A 7 6.98 -6.56 -10.56
N LEU A 8 7.27 -7.09 -11.74
CA LEU A 8 7.54 -6.27 -12.91
C LEU A 8 6.30 -5.48 -13.34
N ILE A 9 5.13 -6.12 -13.35
CA ILE A 9 3.86 -5.44 -13.64
C ILE A 9 3.61 -4.31 -12.64
N ALA A 10 3.80 -4.54 -11.35
CA ALA A 10 3.59 -3.52 -10.30
C ALA A 10 4.56 -2.33 -10.44
N VAL A 11 5.83 -2.59 -10.78
CA VAL A 11 6.83 -1.54 -11.02
C VAL A 11 6.48 -0.73 -12.26
N VAL A 12 6.14 -1.40 -13.36
CA VAL A 12 5.77 -0.75 -14.61
C VAL A 12 4.49 0.07 -14.46
N SER A 13 3.46 -0.48 -13.79
CA SER A 13 2.20 0.26 -13.58
C SER A 13 2.41 1.49 -12.68
N MET A 14 3.22 1.39 -11.63
CA MET A 14 3.52 2.53 -10.76
C MET A 14 4.37 3.60 -11.45
N LEU A 15 5.28 3.18 -12.33
CA LEU A 15 6.04 4.11 -13.17
C LEU A 15 5.14 4.82 -14.19
N ILE A 16 4.15 4.12 -14.76
CA ILE A 16 3.12 4.73 -15.62
C ILE A 16 2.26 5.73 -14.85
N ASP A 17 1.94 5.46 -13.58
CA ASP A 17 1.18 6.38 -12.71
C ASP A 17 1.93 7.71 -12.54
N HIS A 18 3.17 7.63 -12.06
CA HIS A 18 3.99 8.79 -11.75
C HIS A 18 4.42 9.56 -13.02
N THR A 19 4.73 8.86 -14.11
CA THR A 19 5.03 9.54 -15.39
C THR A 19 3.78 10.15 -16.01
N GLY A 20 2.61 9.54 -15.86
CA GLY A 20 1.33 10.10 -16.28
C GLY A 20 0.98 11.38 -15.52
N ASP A 21 1.14 11.39 -14.19
CA ASP A 21 0.84 12.56 -13.35
C ASP A 21 1.78 13.75 -13.63
N VAL A 22 3.08 13.47 -13.81
CA VAL A 22 4.10 14.51 -14.06
C VAL A 22 4.09 15.02 -15.52
N LEU A 23 3.98 14.13 -16.52
CA LEU A 23 4.13 14.50 -17.93
C LEU A 23 2.80 14.75 -18.65
N PHE A 24 1.70 14.15 -18.19
CA PHE A 24 0.40 14.19 -18.84
C PHE A 24 -0.76 14.36 -17.83
N PRO A 25 -0.76 15.43 -17.00
CA PRO A 25 -1.73 15.60 -15.91
C PRO A 25 -3.21 15.61 -16.35
N GLY A 26 -3.49 15.87 -17.64
CA GLY A 26 -4.84 15.82 -18.22
C GLY A 26 -5.33 14.41 -18.64
N GLN A 27 -4.49 13.38 -18.57
CA GLN A 27 -4.83 12.02 -19.03
C GLN A 27 -5.12 11.06 -17.86
N LEU A 28 -6.30 11.22 -17.26
CA LEU A 28 -6.77 10.46 -16.08
C LEU A 28 -6.70 8.93 -16.21
N TRP A 29 -6.82 8.40 -17.42
CA TRP A 29 -6.77 6.96 -17.66
C TRP A 29 -5.40 6.35 -17.32
N LEU A 30 -4.31 7.10 -17.46
CA LEU A 30 -2.97 6.67 -17.05
C LEU A 30 -2.89 6.52 -15.52
N ARG A 31 -3.51 7.44 -14.80
CA ARG A 31 -3.59 7.43 -13.33
C ARG A 31 -4.47 6.30 -12.79
N TYR A 32 -5.56 5.97 -13.48
CA TYR A 32 -6.38 4.81 -13.09
C TYR A 32 -5.66 3.48 -13.30
N ILE A 33 -4.93 3.32 -14.41
CA ILE A 33 -4.12 2.12 -14.66
C ILE A 33 -2.99 2.04 -13.62
N GLY A 34 -2.37 3.17 -13.32
CA GLY A 34 -1.31 3.29 -12.33
C GLY A 34 -1.75 2.89 -10.93
N ARG A 35 -2.94 3.31 -10.50
CA ARG A 35 -3.49 2.97 -9.17
C ARG A 35 -3.78 1.50 -8.96
N LEU A 36 -4.00 0.72 -10.02
CA LEU A 36 -4.09 -0.74 -9.90
C LEU A 36 -2.77 -1.39 -9.44
N ALA A 37 -1.63 -0.70 -9.56
CA ALA A 37 -0.35 -1.15 -9.02
C ALA A 37 -0.43 -1.43 -7.52
N PHE A 38 -1.12 -0.57 -6.77
CA PHE A 38 -1.05 -0.59 -5.33
C PHE A 38 -1.71 -1.82 -4.70
N PRO A 39 -2.95 -2.23 -5.06
CA PRO A 39 -3.51 -3.51 -4.60
C PRO A 39 -2.63 -4.71 -4.97
N ILE A 40 -1.94 -4.67 -6.12
CA ILE A 40 -0.98 -5.71 -6.52
C ILE A 40 0.22 -5.72 -5.57
N TYR A 41 0.77 -4.56 -5.20
CA TYR A 41 1.83 -4.47 -4.19
C TYR A 41 1.38 -4.94 -2.82
N CYS A 42 0.18 -4.59 -2.37
CA CYS A 42 -0.39 -5.08 -1.12
C CYS A 42 -0.49 -6.61 -1.11
N PHE A 43 -0.99 -7.20 -2.19
CA PHE A 43 -1.04 -8.64 -2.37
C PHE A 43 0.37 -9.28 -2.33
N LEU A 44 1.33 -8.69 -3.03
CA LEU A 44 2.72 -9.17 -3.05
C LEU A 44 3.41 -9.07 -1.69
N ILE A 45 3.08 -8.06 -0.87
CA ILE A 45 3.56 -7.94 0.52
C ILE A 45 3.04 -9.10 1.35
N VAL A 46 1.74 -9.39 1.27
CA VAL A 46 1.12 -10.50 2.01
C VAL A 46 1.70 -11.84 1.58
N GLU A 47 1.78 -12.10 0.28
CA GLU A 47 2.38 -13.34 -0.25
C GLU A 47 3.86 -13.45 0.09
N GLY A 48 4.61 -12.35 -0.05
CA GLY A 48 6.03 -12.28 0.30
C GLY A 48 6.27 -12.53 1.80
N PHE A 49 5.39 -12.04 2.66
CA PHE A 49 5.41 -12.29 4.10
C PHE A 49 5.20 -13.77 4.43
N ILE A 50 4.22 -14.43 3.80
CA ILE A 50 3.91 -15.84 4.04
C ILE A 50 5.06 -16.75 3.61
N HIS A 51 5.73 -16.42 2.51
CA HIS A 51 6.76 -17.26 1.90
C HIS A 51 8.19 -16.93 2.34
N THR A 52 8.43 -15.78 2.98
CA THR A 52 9.79 -15.41 3.42
C THR A 52 10.20 -16.15 4.69
N ARG A 53 11.43 -16.64 4.72
CA ARG A 53 12.03 -17.22 5.94
C ARG A 53 12.53 -16.16 6.92
N ASN A 54 12.75 -14.92 6.46
CA ASN A 54 13.31 -13.85 7.28
C ASN A 54 12.58 -12.53 6.99
N VAL A 55 11.57 -12.25 7.82
CA VAL A 55 10.75 -11.03 7.72
C VAL A 55 11.56 -9.78 8.07
N MET A 56 12.51 -9.86 9.00
CA MET A 56 13.34 -8.71 9.38
C MET A 56 14.19 -8.19 8.23
N LYS A 57 14.82 -9.09 7.45
CA LYS A 57 15.52 -8.72 6.21
C LYS A 57 14.57 -8.17 5.16
N TYR A 58 13.31 -8.61 5.14
CA TYR A 58 12.32 -8.06 4.23
C TYR A 58 11.96 -6.62 4.60
N MET A 59 11.64 -6.37 5.87
CA MET A 59 11.40 -5.02 6.40
C MET A 59 12.60 -4.09 6.18
N ALA A 60 13.83 -4.56 6.43
CA ALA A 60 15.03 -3.77 6.22
C ALA A 60 15.21 -3.36 4.74
N ARG A 61 14.90 -4.26 3.79
CA ARG A 61 14.92 -3.92 2.36
C ARG A 61 13.90 -2.84 2.03
N LEU A 62 12.66 -2.97 2.52
CA LEU A 62 11.63 -1.95 2.29
C LEU A 62 12.01 -0.60 2.90
N LEU A 63 12.58 -0.60 4.11
CA LEU A 63 13.05 0.61 4.77
C LEU A 63 14.18 1.30 3.96
N VAL A 64 15.16 0.53 3.50
CA VAL A 64 16.26 1.07 2.67
C VAL A 64 15.70 1.64 1.36
N PHE A 65 14.78 0.93 0.69
CA PHE A 65 14.14 1.45 -0.51
C PHE A 65 13.36 2.72 -0.23
N GLY A 66 12.56 2.77 0.84
CA GLY A 66 11.80 3.96 1.21
C GLY A 66 12.68 5.18 1.45
N ILE A 67 13.78 5.05 2.18
CA ILE A 67 14.72 6.15 2.42
C ILE A 67 15.38 6.61 1.12
N VAL A 68 15.86 5.67 0.30
CA VAL A 68 16.55 6.00 -0.96
C VAL A 68 15.58 6.61 -1.98
N SER A 69 14.31 6.19 -1.97
CA SER A 69 13.30 6.68 -2.91
C SER A 69 12.64 7.99 -2.49
N GLU A 70 12.80 8.47 -1.25
CA GLU A 70 12.27 9.79 -0.84
C GLU A 70 12.85 10.92 -1.70
N ILE A 71 14.17 10.97 -1.87
CA ILE A 71 14.83 12.04 -2.63
C ILE A 71 14.31 12.14 -4.08
N PRO A 72 14.29 11.07 -4.91
CA PRO A 72 13.76 11.16 -6.27
C PRO A 72 12.25 11.36 -6.31
N PHE A 73 11.52 10.90 -5.28
CA PHE A 73 10.08 11.10 -5.18
C PHE A 73 9.75 12.57 -4.92
N ASP A 74 10.40 13.20 -3.95
CA ASP A 74 10.19 14.60 -3.61
C ASP A 74 10.57 15.54 -4.77
N LEU A 75 11.68 15.25 -5.44
CA LEU A 75 12.10 16.01 -6.62
C LEU A 75 11.11 15.89 -7.78
N ALA A 76 10.48 14.74 -7.96
CA ALA A 76 9.56 14.50 -9.06
C ALA A 76 8.16 15.11 -8.82
N PHE A 77 7.69 15.15 -7.58
CA PHE A 77 6.32 15.58 -7.24
C PHE A 77 6.23 16.97 -6.64
N PHE A 78 7.27 17.44 -5.95
CA PHE A 78 7.26 18.69 -5.20
C PHE A 78 8.38 19.66 -5.62
N GLU A 79 9.24 19.26 -6.57
CA GLU A 79 10.40 20.05 -7.03
C GLU A 79 11.38 20.42 -5.90
N GLU A 80 11.31 19.74 -4.76
CA GLU A 80 12.15 19.93 -3.57
C GLU A 80 13.00 18.69 -3.30
N ILE A 81 14.19 18.88 -2.71
CA ILE A 81 15.09 17.75 -2.37
C ILE A 81 14.54 16.92 -1.19
N SER A 82 13.72 17.53 -0.33
CA SER A 82 13.16 16.91 0.87
C SER A 82 11.86 17.62 1.25
N TYR A 83 10.72 16.96 1.03
CA TYR A 83 9.40 17.46 1.36
C TYR A 83 8.74 16.60 2.45
N PRO A 84 8.70 17.06 3.72
CA PRO A 84 8.19 16.25 4.82
C PRO A 84 6.65 16.13 4.86
N GLY A 85 5.94 16.84 3.98
CA GLY A 85 4.47 16.88 3.99
C GLY A 85 3.78 15.67 3.34
N TYR A 86 4.51 14.86 2.59
CA TYR A 86 4.01 13.66 1.93
C TYR A 86 5.14 12.64 1.81
N GLN A 87 4.85 11.35 2.00
CA GLN A 87 5.88 10.31 2.05
C GLN A 87 5.54 9.19 1.06
N ASN A 88 6.57 8.57 0.49
CA ASN A 88 6.39 7.60 -0.59
C ASN A 88 5.68 6.29 -0.16
N VAL A 89 5.25 5.51 -1.15
CA VAL A 89 4.50 4.26 -0.97
C VAL A 89 5.21 3.22 -0.10
N PHE A 90 6.55 3.19 -0.10
CA PHE A 90 7.30 2.16 0.62
C PHE A 90 7.08 2.26 2.12
N TRP A 91 6.84 3.47 2.65
CA TRP A 91 6.47 3.67 4.04
C TRP A 91 5.12 3.02 4.37
N THR A 92 4.11 3.19 3.51
CA THR A 92 2.81 2.51 3.71
C THR A 92 2.96 0.99 3.66
N LEU A 93 3.74 0.46 2.70
CA LEU A 93 3.99 -0.98 2.58
C LEU A 93 4.76 -1.53 3.80
N LEU A 94 5.73 -0.77 4.33
CA LEU A 94 6.48 -1.13 5.52
C LEU A 94 5.57 -1.21 6.76
N LEU A 95 4.71 -0.21 6.97
CA LEU A 95 3.74 -0.20 8.07
C LEU A 95 2.75 -1.36 7.97
N GLY A 96 2.25 -1.65 6.77
CA GLY A 96 1.41 -2.82 6.52
C GLY A 96 2.13 -4.14 6.83
N LEU A 97 3.39 -4.28 6.42
CA LEU A 97 4.21 -5.46 6.72
C LEU A 97 4.47 -5.62 8.23
N MET A 98 4.74 -4.53 8.94
CA MET A 98 4.87 -4.53 10.41
C MET A 98 3.57 -4.94 11.10
N SER A 99 2.43 -4.45 10.61
CA SER A 99 1.13 -4.82 11.13
C SER A 99 0.85 -6.31 11.01
N ILE A 100 0.99 -6.89 9.81
CA ILE A 100 0.73 -8.33 9.60
C ILE A 100 1.77 -9.21 10.32
N TYR A 101 3.00 -8.73 10.49
CA TYR A 101 4.00 -9.41 11.30
C TYR A 101 3.54 -9.51 12.75
N LEU A 102 3.13 -8.41 13.39
CA LEU A 102 2.61 -8.47 14.77
C LEU A 102 1.33 -9.30 14.88
N MET A 103 0.41 -9.21 13.91
CA MET A 103 -0.77 -10.07 13.88
C MET A 103 -0.43 -11.56 13.81
N SER A 104 0.68 -11.93 13.13
CA SER A 104 1.13 -13.32 13.03
C SER A 104 1.65 -13.89 14.34
N LEU A 105 2.06 -13.04 15.28
CA LEU A 105 2.54 -13.45 16.60
C LEU A 105 1.39 -13.81 17.56
N VAL A 106 0.15 -13.46 17.21
CA VAL A 106 -1.04 -13.81 18.00
C VAL A 106 -1.38 -15.30 17.84
N LYS A 107 -1.14 -16.09 18.89
CA LYS A 107 -1.38 -17.55 18.92
C LYS A 107 -2.65 -17.91 19.69
N ILE A 108 -3.78 -17.33 19.32
CA ILE A 108 -5.10 -17.62 19.92
C ILE A 108 -5.86 -18.60 19.01
N GLU A 109 -6.40 -19.67 19.59
CA GLU A 109 -7.19 -20.66 18.85
C GLU A 109 -8.60 -20.16 18.55
N ASP A 110 -9.25 -19.52 19.53
CA ASP A 110 -10.59 -18.96 19.37
C ASP A 110 -10.58 -17.78 18.38
N ILE A 111 -11.19 -18.00 17.21
CA ILE A 111 -11.30 -16.99 16.15
C ILE A 111 -12.04 -15.73 16.61
N ARG A 112 -13.01 -15.84 17.53
CA ARG A 112 -13.80 -14.71 18.03
C ARG A 112 -12.97 -13.74 18.86
N LEU A 113 -11.89 -14.23 19.45
CA LEU A 113 -10.92 -13.42 20.21
C LEU A 113 -9.72 -13.04 19.34
N ARG A 114 -9.24 -13.96 18.49
CA ARG A 114 -8.09 -13.73 17.61
C ARG A 114 -8.35 -12.60 16.61
N LEU A 115 -9.48 -12.64 15.92
CA LEU A 115 -9.77 -11.69 14.85
C LEU A 115 -9.85 -10.23 15.33
N PRO A 116 -10.64 -9.88 16.37
CA PRO A 116 -10.68 -8.49 16.85
C PRO A 116 -9.33 -8.03 17.42
N LEU A 117 -8.55 -8.92 18.06
CA LEU A 117 -7.21 -8.57 18.52
C LEU A 117 -6.27 -8.25 17.37
N GLN A 118 -6.30 -9.03 16.29
CA GLN A 118 -5.51 -8.74 15.09
C GLN A 118 -5.97 -7.44 14.40
N MET A 119 -7.27 -7.17 14.36
CA MET A 119 -7.79 -5.89 13.87
C MET A 119 -7.32 -4.72 14.75
N LEU A 120 -7.28 -4.88 16.08
CA LEU A 120 -6.77 -3.87 17.00
C LEU A 120 -5.28 -3.57 16.76
N ILE A 121 -4.48 -4.58 16.42
CA ILE A 121 -3.06 -4.39 16.04
C ILE A 121 -2.92 -3.53 14.78
N CYS A 122 -3.90 -3.53 13.86
CA CYS A 122 -3.88 -2.68 12.66
C CYS A 122 -3.95 -1.19 12.99
N VAL A 123 -4.71 -0.81 14.02
CA VAL A 123 -5.07 0.58 14.35
C VAL A 123 -3.85 1.49 14.51
N PRO A 124 -2.83 1.17 15.34
CA PRO A 124 -1.69 2.06 15.52
C PRO A 124 -0.89 2.27 14.22
N PHE A 125 -0.69 1.24 13.39
CA PHE A 125 0.03 1.39 12.12
C PHE A 125 -0.76 2.22 11.11
N ALA A 126 -2.08 2.04 11.06
CA ALA A 126 -2.96 2.84 10.23
C ALA A 126 -2.94 4.32 10.65
N LEU A 127 -2.94 4.59 11.96
CA LEU A 127 -2.83 5.93 12.50
C LEU A 127 -1.46 6.56 12.18
N ILE A 128 -0.36 5.82 12.37
CA ILE A 128 0.98 6.29 11.99
C ILE A 128 1.04 6.61 10.49
N GLY A 129 0.50 5.75 9.63
CA GLY A 129 0.45 5.99 8.19
C GLY A 129 -0.33 7.25 7.80
N GLN A 130 -1.42 7.55 8.52
CA GLN A 130 -2.20 8.77 8.35
C GLN A 130 -1.46 10.02 8.84
N LEU A 131 -0.86 9.97 10.03
CA LEU A 131 -0.16 11.10 10.65
C LEU A 131 1.17 11.42 9.95
N ALA A 132 1.85 10.41 9.42
CA ALA A 132 3.07 10.57 8.63
C ALA A 132 2.79 10.89 7.15
N HIS A 133 1.52 11.10 6.77
CA HIS A 133 1.14 11.47 5.40
C HIS A 133 1.73 10.54 4.31
N THR A 134 1.80 9.24 4.60
CA THR A 134 2.27 8.24 3.62
C THR A 134 1.30 8.11 2.45
N ASP A 135 1.79 7.74 1.27
CA ASP A 135 1.05 7.75 -0.01
C ASP A 135 -0.40 7.23 0.08
N TYR A 136 -0.59 6.03 0.61
CA TYR A 136 -1.93 5.41 0.79
C TYR A 136 -2.44 5.43 2.24
N ARG A 137 -1.73 6.12 3.15
CA ARG A 137 -2.13 6.37 4.54
C ARG A 137 -2.69 5.13 5.25
N TRP A 138 -3.79 5.29 5.99
CA TRP A 138 -4.47 4.18 6.67
C TRP A 138 -5.08 3.16 5.70
N ILE A 139 -5.51 3.60 4.51
CA ILE A 139 -6.16 2.75 3.50
C ILE A 139 -5.22 1.60 3.12
N GLY A 140 -3.95 1.91 2.86
CA GLY A 140 -2.95 0.91 2.51
C GLY A 140 -2.67 -0.10 3.61
N VAL A 141 -2.59 0.36 4.86
CA VAL A 141 -2.35 -0.53 6.02
C VAL A 141 -3.55 -1.45 6.25
N VAL A 142 -4.77 -0.92 6.17
CA VAL A 142 -6.01 -1.70 6.31
C VAL A 142 -6.15 -2.70 5.17
N LEU A 143 -5.82 -2.31 3.93
CA LEU A 143 -5.85 -3.17 2.77
C LEU A 143 -4.92 -4.38 2.91
N ILE A 144 -3.66 -4.14 3.28
CA ILE A 144 -2.66 -5.22 3.54
C ILE A 144 -3.14 -6.14 4.66
N SER A 145 -3.60 -5.56 5.76
CA SER A 145 -4.07 -6.30 6.94
C SER A 145 -5.28 -7.16 6.61
N GLY A 146 -6.25 -6.60 5.88
CA GLY A 146 -7.44 -7.32 5.44
C GLY A 146 -7.12 -8.45 4.47
N MET A 147 -6.25 -8.22 3.49
CA MET A 147 -5.78 -9.28 2.59
C MET A 147 -5.07 -10.42 3.34
N TYR A 148 -4.33 -10.10 4.41
CA TYR A 148 -3.66 -11.09 5.25
C TYR A 148 -4.64 -11.90 6.12
N LEU A 149 -5.63 -11.25 6.72
CA LEU A 149 -6.63 -11.89 7.58
C LEU A 149 -7.55 -12.82 6.80
N PHE A 150 -7.99 -12.39 5.61
CA PHE A 150 -8.91 -13.14 4.76
C PHE A 150 -8.20 -14.00 3.71
N ARG A 151 -6.89 -14.23 3.85
CA ARG A 151 -6.08 -14.96 2.86
C ARG A 151 -6.56 -16.38 2.54
N SER A 152 -7.23 -17.04 3.49
CA SER A 152 -7.76 -18.40 3.32
C SER A 152 -9.08 -18.43 2.56
N VAL A 153 -9.76 -17.30 2.38
CA VAL A 153 -11.06 -17.18 1.72
C VAL A 153 -10.93 -16.19 0.57
N GLU A 154 -10.71 -16.71 -0.64
CA GLU A 154 -10.39 -15.91 -1.82
C GLU A 154 -11.42 -14.80 -2.08
N VAL A 155 -12.71 -15.11 -1.95
CA VAL A 155 -13.81 -14.14 -2.12
C VAL A 155 -13.68 -12.97 -1.15
N LEU A 156 -13.40 -13.24 0.13
CA LEU A 156 -13.24 -12.17 1.14
C LEU A 156 -11.96 -11.36 0.91
N ARG A 157 -10.87 -12.01 0.45
CA ARG A 157 -9.63 -11.30 0.10
C ARG A 157 -9.87 -10.32 -1.07
N ILE A 158 -10.57 -10.77 -2.11
CA ILE A 158 -10.92 -9.93 -3.27
C ILE A 158 -11.91 -8.84 -2.87
N ALA A 159 -12.93 -9.17 -2.09
CA ALA A 159 -13.90 -8.19 -1.59
C ALA A 159 -13.23 -7.11 -0.74
N THR A 160 -12.29 -7.48 0.11
CA THR A 160 -11.50 -6.51 0.90
C THR A 160 -10.71 -5.59 -0.01
N ALA A 161 -10.09 -6.14 -1.07
CA ALA A 161 -9.38 -5.34 -2.06
C ALA A 161 -10.30 -4.36 -2.78
N GLY A 162 -11.47 -4.81 -3.23
CA GLY A 162 -12.46 -3.94 -3.87
C GLY A 162 -13.00 -2.86 -2.93
N ILE A 163 -13.52 -3.25 -1.76
CA ILE A 163 -14.23 -2.34 -0.84
C ILE A 163 -13.29 -1.29 -0.25
N VAL A 164 -12.11 -1.69 0.21
CA VAL A 164 -11.17 -0.77 0.86
C VAL A 164 -10.50 0.15 -0.16
N PHE A 165 -10.31 -0.31 -1.40
CA PHE A 165 -9.64 0.46 -2.43
C PHE A 165 -10.58 1.32 -3.29
N LEU A 166 -11.88 1.02 -3.33
CA LEU A 166 -12.88 1.80 -4.08
C LEU A 166 -12.87 3.31 -3.75
N PRO A 167 -12.75 3.75 -2.48
CA PRO A 167 -12.71 5.18 -2.15
C PRO A 167 -11.52 5.90 -2.78
N VAL A 168 -10.41 5.21 -3.06
CA VAL A 168 -9.22 5.82 -3.67
C VAL A 168 -9.53 6.31 -5.08
N PHE A 169 -10.32 5.55 -5.84
CA PHE A 169 -10.78 5.96 -7.18
C PHE A 169 -11.81 7.09 -7.13
N ILE A 170 -12.69 7.08 -6.13
CA ILE A 170 -13.74 8.10 -5.99
C ILE A 170 -13.13 9.46 -5.62
N ASN A 171 -12.17 9.49 -4.69
CA ASN A 171 -11.53 10.74 -4.27
C ASN A 171 -10.76 11.43 -5.41
N ASP A 172 -10.17 10.68 -6.34
CA ASP A 172 -9.57 11.29 -7.54
C ASP A 172 -10.62 11.99 -8.39
N ILE A 173 -11.76 11.33 -8.64
CA ILE A 173 -12.85 11.90 -9.44
C ILE A 173 -13.38 13.18 -8.81
N GLU A 174 -13.54 13.20 -7.48
CA GLU A 174 -14.02 14.39 -6.75
C GLU A 174 -13.01 15.54 -6.78
N TYR A 175 -11.71 15.26 -6.59
CA TYR A 175 -10.66 16.27 -6.64
C TYR A 175 -10.57 16.95 -8.02
N PHE A 176 -10.69 16.18 -9.10
CA PHE A 176 -10.74 16.74 -10.45
C PHE A 176 -12.07 17.47 -10.75
N GLY A 177 -13.20 16.96 -10.25
CA GLY A 177 -14.49 17.63 -10.36
C GLY A 177 -14.49 19.02 -9.71
N MET A 178 -13.77 19.19 -8.59
CA MET A 178 -13.60 20.49 -7.93
C MET A 178 -12.68 21.46 -8.69
N LEU A 179 -11.70 20.96 -9.46
CA LEU A 179 -10.79 21.79 -10.26
C LEU A 179 -11.34 22.18 -11.64
N SER A 180 -12.47 21.58 -12.06
CA SER A 180 -13.12 21.84 -13.35
C SER A 180 -14.14 22.99 -13.34
N PHE A 181 -14.24 23.76 -12.23
CA PHE A 181 -15.12 24.92 -12.08
C PHE A 181 -14.33 26.20 -11.78
#